data_AF-A0A059DC92-F1
#
_entry.id   AF-A0A059DC92-F1
#
_cell.length_a   1.000
_cell.length_b   1.000
_cell.length_c   1.000
_cell.angle_alpha   90.00
_cell.angle_beta   90.00
_cell.angle_gamma   90.00
#
_symmetry.space_group_name_H-M   'P 1'
#
loop_
_entity.id
_entity.type
_entity.pdbx_description
1 polymer ?
#
loop_
_entity_poly.entity_id
_entity_poly.type
_entity_poly.pdbx_seq_one_letter_code
_entity_poly.pdbx_strand_id
1 'polypeptide(L)'
;MVISCRKSTVQFVGSVVALSFVVVFAVRVVVRLVLGFRSRFGYGRNEAVVVRRDRSLGGREVVVGTRKETDGSRVLDNPLSPALRGTVDRSSPRRRRNMAPRVEENLPEWWPAMTASSAVDLEVDKEYYQREANRLVREIVDNRLHGKDIMIADIVQLRRICRTSGIRVSFGTENTRDSFYRVSVDFVLNMCNHSSGRSISLEIDGEDPRQFLAGLAGNVGLENIRAARIVSAAVAARTRSVFLQAWALEMQGEHSEALAHLSSICVLHQIFPPRDFSPEMEMVALGLEKQLKPEQREYLLNMLVGVCGEERPKSLVEALGLELSVDDGAGDHYERSLS
;
A
#
# COMPACT_ATOMS: atom_id res chain seq x y z
N MET A 1 3.96 54.91 68.99
CA MET A 1 2.85 54.01 68.61
C MET A 1 3.33 52.58 68.86
N VAL A 2 2.95 51.99 70.00
CA VAL A 2 3.45 50.68 70.44
C VAL A 2 2.42 49.63 70.00
N ILE A 3 2.75 48.87 68.96
CA ILE A 3 1.87 47.81 68.43
C ILE A 3 1.97 46.62 69.37
N SER A 4 0.93 46.41 70.20
CA SER A 4 0.83 45.27 71.11
C SER A 4 0.30 44.05 70.34
N CYS A 5 1.21 43.24 69.77
CA CYS A 5 0.87 42.00 69.11
C CYS A 5 0.66 40.87 70.14
N ARG A 6 -0.52 40.23 70.13
CA ARG A 6 -0.79 39.05 70.97
C ARG A 6 0.21 37.92 70.64
N LYS A 7 0.71 37.25 71.68
CA LYS A 7 1.72 36.16 71.58
C LYS A 7 1.31 35.06 70.60
N SER A 8 0.02 34.76 70.49
CA SER A 8 -0.52 33.79 69.53
C SER A 8 -0.39 34.23 68.07
N THR A 9 -0.51 35.52 67.78
CA THR A 9 -0.34 36.07 66.43
C THR A 9 1.12 36.03 65.99
N VAL A 10 2.05 36.31 66.90
CA VAL A 10 3.50 36.23 66.62
C VAL A 10 3.92 34.78 66.38
N GLN A 11 3.40 33.83 67.15
CA GLN A 11 3.66 32.39 66.93
C GLN A 11 3.05 31.90 65.61
N PHE A 12 1.82 32.31 65.29
CA PHE A 12 1.18 31.93 64.03
C PHE A 12 1.94 32.47 62.81
N VAL A 13 2.28 33.76 62.81
CA VAL A 13 3.04 34.38 61.71
C VAL A 13 4.45 33.77 61.62
N GLY A 14 5.10 33.52 62.75
CA GLY A 14 6.39 32.83 62.78
C GLY A 14 6.34 31.43 62.19
N SER A 15 5.30 30.64 62.53
CA SER A 15 5.08 29.30 61.98
C SER A 15 4.77 29.34 60.48
N VAL A 16 3.96 30.30 60.01
CA VAL A 16 3.64 30.46 58.58
C VAL A 16 4.90 30.83 57.78
N VAL A 17 5.73 31.74 58.29
CA VAL A 17 6.99 32.11 57.65
C VAL A 17 7.95 30.92 57.62
N ALA A 18 8.10 30.19 58.74
CA ALA A 18 8.94 29.00 58.78
C ALA A 18 8.46 27.91 57.80
N LEU A 19 7.15 27.67 57.72
CA LEU A 19 6.56 26.71 56.78
C LEU A 19 6.80 27.14 55.32
N SER A 20 6.70 28.44 55.03
CA SER A 20 6.95 28.97 53.69
C SER A 20 8.39 28.73 53.24
N PHE A 21 9.38 28.89 54.14
CA PHE A 21 10.78 28.61 53.85
C PHE A 21 11.02 27.13 53.59
N VAL A 22 10.41 26.24 54.37
CA VAL A 22 10.50 24.78 54.16
C VAL A 22 9.93 24.37 52.81
N VAL A 23 8.76 24.91 52.44
CA VAL A 23 8.12 24.62 51.14
C VAL A 23 8.99 25.09 49.98
N VAL A 24 9.56 26.30 50.04
CA VAL A 24 10.44 26.82 48.97
C VAL A 24 11.72 25.98 48.83
N PHE A 25 12.30 25.53 49.94
CA PHE A 25 13.45 24.63 49.90
C PHE A 25 13.11 23.26 49.32
N ALA A 26 11.98 22.67 49.71
CA ALA A 26 11.51 21.39 49.17
C ALA A 26 11.28 21.49 47.65
N VAL A 27 10.62 22.55 47.17
CA VAL A 27 10.40 22.79 45.74
C VAL A 27 11.72 22.97 45.00
N ARG A 28 12.70 23.72 45.54
CA ARG A 28 14.02 23.87 44.91
C ARG A 28 14.78 22.54 44.82
N VAL A 29 14.69 21.69 45.85
CA VAL A 29 15.31 20.36 45.83
C VAL A 29 14.64 19.49 44.77
N VAL A 30 13.31 19.46 44.72
CA VAL A 30 12.56 18.70 43.69
C VAL A 30 12.88 19.21 42.29
N VAL A 31 12.92 20.53 42.06
CA VAL A 31 13.27 21.12 40.76
C VAL A 31 14.69 20.77 40.36
N ARG A 32 15.67 20.81 41.29
CA ARG A 32 17.04 20.36 41.00
C ARG A 32 17.12 18.85 40.78
N LEU A 33 16.31 18.05 41.45
CA LEU A 33 16.26 16.61 41.25
C LEU A 33 15.65 16.27 39.88
N VAL A 34 14.56 16.94 39.49
CA VAL A 34 13.91 16.79 38.18
C VAL A 34 14.80 17.31 37.05
N LEU A 35 15.41 18.49 37.20
CA LEU A 35 16.37 19.01 36.21
C LEU A 35 17.66 18.19 36.14
N GLY A 36 18.14 17.68 37.28
CA GLY A 36 19.31 16.79 37.36
C GLY A 36 19.05 15.39 36.80
N PHE A 37 17.82 14.88 36.94
CA PHE A 37 17.39 13.66 36.24
C PHE A 37 17.26 13.91 34.74
N ARG A 38 16.78 15.10 34.35
CA ARG A 38 16.67 15.51 32.94
C ARG A 38 18.04 15.80 32.30
N SER A 39 19.08 16.12 33.08
CA SER A 39 20.47 16.21 32.59
C SER A 39 21.22 14.88 32.58
N ARG A 40 20.72 13.83 33.26
CA ARG A 40 21.21 12.44 33.10
C ARG A 40 20.53 11.69 31.94
N PHE A 41 19.36 12.15 31.48
CA PHE A 41 18.65 11.64 30.30
C PHE A 41 18.64 12.61 29.11
N GLY A 42 19.39 13.72 29.21
CA GLY A 42 19.50 14.76 28.19
C GLY A 42 20.70 14.53 27.28
N TYR A 43 20.45 13.85 26.16
CA TYR A 43 21.14 13.95 24.86
C TYR A 43 22.43 14.78 24.85
N GLY A 44 23.56 14.07 24.93
CA GLY A 44 24.84 14.60 24.52
C GLY A 44 24.89 14.77 23.00
N ARG A 45 25.09 16.01 22.57
CA ARG A 45 26.09 16.42 21.57
C ARG A 45 26.08 15.71 20.20
N ASN A 46 25.52 16.40 19.20
CA ASN A 46 25.83 16.32 17.76
C ASN A 46 26.23 14.94 17.22
N GLU A 47 25.24 14.06 17.01
CA GLU A 47 25.38 12.96 16.07
C GLU A 47 24.26 13.09 15.04
N ALA A 48 24.63 13.14 13.76
CA ALA A 48 23.68 13.13 12.65
C ALA A 48 22.99 11.77 12.61
N VAL A 49 21.86 11.66 13.33
CA VAL A 49 21.02 10.48 13.37
C VAL A 49 20.33 10.35 12.01
N VAL A 50 20.67 9.30 11.26
CA VAL A 50 19.97 8.96 10.02
C VAL A 50 18.71 8.20 10.40
N VAL A 51 17.60 8.92 10.43
CA VAL A 51 16.27 8.33 10.57
C VAL A 51 15.82 7.81 9.20
N ARG A 52 15.47 6.53 9.11
CA ARG A 52 14.86 5.96 7.91
C ARG A 52 13.51 5.38 8.27
N ARG A 53 12.50 5.76 7.51
CA ARG A 53 11.15 5.22 7.62
C ARG A 53 11.16 3.82 7.01
N ASP A 54 11.11 2.81 7.87
CA ASP A 54 11.01 1.42 7.43
C ASP A 54 9.56 1.13 7.04
N ARG A 55 9.33 0.87 5.74
CA ARG A 55 8.00 0.60 5.19
C ARG A 55 7.49 -0.80 5.54
N SER A 56 8.35 -1.70 6.02
CA SER A 56 7.92 -3.01 6.52
C SER A 56 7.25 -2.96 7.89
N LEU A 57 7.36 -1.84 8.62
CA LEU A 57 6.86 -1.65 9.98
C LEU A 57 5.70 -0.64 10.09
N GLY A 58 4.92 -0.47 9.02
CA GLY A 58 3.71 0.37 9.06
C GLY A 58 3.98 1.87 9.20
N GLY A 59 5.13 2.35 8.68
CA GLY A 59 5.43 3.78 8.63
C GLY A 59 5.98 4.37 9.93
N ARG A 60 6.53 3.54 10.83
CA ARG A 60 7.29 4.05 11.97
C ARG A 60 8.70 4.44 11.54
N GLU A 61 9.16 5.57 12.06
CA GLU A 61 10.53 6.03 11.89
C GLU A 61 11.46 5.23 12.80
N VAL A 62 12.45 4.58 12.19
CA VAL A 62 13.45 3.80 12.91
C VAL A 62 14.81 4.43 12.66
N VAL A 63 15.61 4.56 13.72
CA VAL A 63 16.98 5.05 13.62
C VAL A 63 17.86 3.92 13.13
N VAL A 64 18.42 4.04 11.93
CA VAL A 64 19.13 2.93 11.25
C VAL A 64 20.66 3.02 11.41
N GLY A 65 21.17 4.03 12.12
CA GLY A 65 22.55 4.00 12.60
C GLY A 65 23.13 5.36 12.95
N THR A 66 24.19 5.31 13.75
CA THR A 66 25.07 6.43 14.08
C THR A 66 26.38 6.24 13.32
N ARG A 67 26.78 7.24 12.53
CA ARG A 67 28.00 7.17 11.70
C ARG A 67 29.23 7.18 12.62
N LYS A 68 29.74 5.99 12.94
CA LYS A 68 31.09 5.82 13.48
C LYS A 68 31.97 5.28 12.37
N GLU A 69 32.99 6.05 11.99
CA GLU A 69 34.15 5.51 11.31
C GLU A 69 34.82 4.53 12.26
N THR A 70 34.59 3.23 12.02
CA THR A 70 35.60 2.22 12.35
C THR A 70 35.52 1.10 11.32
N ASP A 71 36.66 0.98 10.67
CA ASP A 71 37.18 -0.11 9.87
C ASP A 71 36.86 -1.51 10.43
N GLY A 72 36.71 -2.50 9.54
CA GLY A 72 36.84 -3.92 9.88
C GLY A 72 35.56 -4.78 9.93
N SER A 73 35.22 -5.35 8.78
CA SER A 73 34.91 -6.78 8.60
C SER A 73 33.83 -7.44 9.48
N ARG A 74 32.66 -7.64 8.87
CA ARG A 74 32.01 -8.96 8.68
C ARG A 74 30.91 -8.80 7.63
N VAL A 75 31.33 -9.01 6.39
CA VAL A 75 30.48 -9.10 5.20
C VAL A 75 29.45 -10.20 5.47
N LEU A 76 28.21 -9.80 5.72
CA LEU A 76 27.08 -10.71 5.70
C LEU A 76 26.79 -11.06 4.23
N ASP A 77 26.65 -12.36 4.00
CA ASP A 77 26.51 -12.98 2.70
C ASP A 77 25.46 -12.30 1.81
N ASN A 78 25.86 -12.11 0.55
CA ASN A 78 25.04 -11.49 -0.48
C ASN A 78 23.85 -12.42 -0.84
N PRO A 79 22.59 -11.96 -0.77
CA PRO A 79 21.39 -12.79 -1.03
C PRO A 79 21.16 -13.15 -2.50
N LEU A 80 22.16 -12.98 -3.37
CA LEU A 80 22.10 -13.27 -4.82
C LEU A 80 23.08 -14.38 -5.26
N SER A 81 23.57 -15.18 -4.32
CA SER A 81 24.42 -16.34 -4.65
C SER A 81 23.54 -17.51 -5.14
N PRO A 82 23.87 -18.17 -6.26
CA PRO A 82 23.10 -19.31 -6.75
C PRO A 82 23.19 -20.48 -5.76
N ALA A 83 22.07 -20.89 -5.19
CA ALA A 83 22.02 -22.00 -4.24
C ALA A 83 22.42 -23.31 -4.92
N LEU A 84 23.56 -23.87 -4.49
CA LEU A 84 23.99 -25.21 -4.83
C LEU A 84 23.00 -26.21 -4.24
N ARG A 85 22.58 -27.18 -5.06
CA ARG A 85 21.68 -28.29 -4.72
C ARG A 85 22.13 -28.99 -3.42
N GLY A 86 21.21 -29.11 -2.47
CA GLY A 86 21.37 -29.89 -1.26
C GLY A 86 20.02 -30.32 -0.69
N THR A 87 19.63 -31.55 -1.01
CA THR A 87 18.50 -32.34 -0.51
C THR A 87 18.36 -32.33 1.01
N VAL A 88 17.16 -32.05 1.52
CA VAL A 88 16.55 -32.75 2.67
C VAL A 88 15.05 -32.88 2.45
N ASP A 89 14.56 -34.07 2.77
CA ASP A 89 13.30 -34.70 2.38
C ASP A 89 12.20 -34.59 3.46
N ARG A 90 10.95 -34.78 3.00
CA ARG A 90 9.76 -35.37 3.66
C ARG A 90 8.60 -34.57 4.30
N SER A 91 7.42 -35.05 3.87
CA SER A 91 6.00 -34.90 4.32
C SER A 91 5.19 -33.82 3.56
N SER A 92 4.07 -34.07 2.87
CA SER A 92 3.13 -35.21 2.71
C SER A 92 2.39 -35.09 1.34
N PRO A 93 1.75 -36.15 0.79
CA PRO A 93 1.32 -36.18 -0.61
C PRO A 93 -0.12 -35.67 -0.78
N ARG A 94 -0.29 -34.37 -1.01
CA ARG A 94 -1.47 -33.91 -1.76
C ARG A 94 -1.09 -33.84 -3.22
N ARG A 95 -1.85 -34.56 -4.06
CA ARG A 95 -1.76 -34.55 -5.52
C ARG A 95 -1.66 -33.11 -6.01
N ARG A 96 -0.42 -32.65 -6.24
CA ARG A 96 -0.18 -31.45 -7.03
C ARG A 96 -0.62 -31.80 -8.43
N ARG A 97 -1.76 -31.27 -8.88
CA ARG A 97 -1.99 -31.08 -10.31
C ARG A 97 -0.89 -30.13 -10.79
N ASN A 98 0.28 -30.70 -11.11
CA ASN A 98 1.28 -30.02 -11.90
C ASN A 98 0.72 -29.92 -13.31
N MET A 99 -0.10 -28.90 -13.53
CA MET A 99 -0.38 -28.37 -14.85
C MET A 99 -0.58 -26.87 -14.67
N ALA A 100 0.49 -26.17 -14.29
CA ALA A 100 0.59 -24.78 -14.66
C ALA A 100 0.95 -24.80 -16.15
N PRO A 101 0.02 -24.56 -17.09
CA PRO A 101 0.44 -24.27 -18.45
C PRO A 101 1.45 -23.12 -18.35
N ARG A 102 2.50 -23.15 -19.16
CA ARG A 102 3.31 -21.94 -19.39
C ARG A 102 2.34 -20.90 -19.95
N VAL A 103 1.78 -20.06 -19.08
CA VAL A 103 0.88 -19.00 -19.48
C VAL A 103 1.70 -18.09 -20.36
N GLU A 104 1.35 -18.08 -21.64
CA GLU A 104 1.94 -17.21 -22.63
C GLU A 104 1.86 -15.77 -22.10
N GLU A 105 2.97 -15.03 -22.19
CA GLU A 105 3.11 -13.67 -21.65
C GLU A 105 2.35 -12.65 -22.51
N ASN A 106 1.06 -12.89 -22.73
CA ASN A 106 0.18 -11.99 -23.45
C ASN A 106 -0.26 -10.86 -22.51
N LEU A 107 -0.61 -9.71 -23.07
CA LEU A 107 -1.24 -8.64 -22.31
C LEU A 107 -2.61 -9.10 -21.78
N PRO A 108 -3.03 -8.66 -20.59
CA PRO A 108 -4.41 -8.88 -20.14
C PRO A 108 -5.42 -8.25 -21.09
N GLU A 109 -6.61 -8.83 -21.21
CA GLU A 109 -7.67 -8.33 -22.11
C GLU A 109 -8.14 -6.91 -21.74
N TRP A 110 -8.07 -6.56 -20.45
CA TRP A 110 -8.40 -5.23 -19.96
C TRP A 110 -7.31 -4.20 -20.26
N TRP A 111 -6.11 -4.61 -20.65
CA TRP A 111 -5.06 -3.66 -21.02
C TRP A 111 -5.49 -2.93 -22.29
N PRO A 112 -5.53 -1.59 -22.30
CA PRO A 112 -6.04 -0.86 -23.44
C PRO A 112 -5.18 -1.13 -24.67
N ALA A 113 -5.83 -1.43 -25.79
CA ALA A 113 -5.15 -1.48 -27.07
C ALA A 113 -4.43 -0.15 -27.30
N MET A 114 -3.28 -0.19 -27.98
CA MET A 114 -2.57 1.03 -28.36
C MET A 114 -3.43 1.81 -29.35
N THR A 115 -4.37 2.61 -28.85
CA THR A 115 -4.94 3.70 -29.61
C THR A 115 -3.80 4.66 -29.81
N ALA A 116 -3.33 4.77 -31.06
CA ALA A 116 -2.44 5.85 -31.47
C ALA A 116 -3.05 7.12 -30.88
N SER A 117 -2.35 7.72 -29.91
CA SER A 117 -2.78 8.97 -29.31
C SER A 117 -3.09 9.89 -30.48
N SER A 118 -4.34 10.32 -30.60
CA SER A 118 -4.72 11.39 -31.51
C SER A 118 -3.97 12.61 -30.97
N ALA A 119 -2.72 12.74 -31.40
CA ALA A 119 -1.99 13.97 -31.36
C ALA A 119 -2.80 14.86 -32.29
N VAL A 120 -3.79 15.53 -31.73
CA VAL A 120 -4.32 16.75 -32.32
C VAL A 120 -3.07 17.57 -32.55
N ASP A 121 -2.74 17.77 -33.83
CA ASP A 121 -1.55 18.44 -34.32
C ASP A 121 -1.66 19.95 -34.04
N LEU A 122 -1.91 20.28 -32.77
CA LEU A 122 -1.68 21.58 -32.22
C LEU A 122 -0.16 21.74 -32.22
N GLU A 123 0.30 22.92 -32.62
CA GLU A 123 1.70 23.34 -32.60
C GLU A 123 2.15 23.47 -31.13
N VAL A 124 2.23 22.34 -30.43
CA VAL A 124 2.58 22.23 -29.02
C VAL A 124 4.09 22.38 -28.93
N ASP A 125 4.57 23.32 -28.11
CA ASP A 125 5.99 23.52 -27.83
C ASP A 125 6.56 22.32 -27.06
N LYS A 126 6.91 21.26 -27.82
CA LYS A 126 7.43 19.99 -27.29
C LYS A 126 8.69 20.20 -26.46
N GLU A 127 9.53 21.18 -26.80
CA GLU A 127 10.76 21.45 -26.05
C GLU A 127 10.48 22.03 -24.68
N TYR A 128 9.54 22.96 -24.57
CA TYR A 128 9.10 23.50 -23.29
C TYR A 128 8.52 22.39 -22.39
N TYR A 129 7.62 21.57 -22.92
CA TYR A 129 7.03 20.47 -22.14
C TYR A 129 8.06 19.40 -21.78
N GLN A 130 9.03 19.12 -22.65
CA GLN A 130 10.14 18.21 -22.32
C GLN A 130 11.00 18.75 -21.18
N ARG A 131 11.31 20.06 -21.18
CA ARG A 131 12.04 20.72 -20.09
C ARG A 131 11.27 20.63 -18.77
N GLU A 132 9.97 20.90 -18.79
CA GLU A 132 9.13 20.89 -17.60
C GLU A 132 8.93 19.46 -17.06
N ALA A 133 8.70 18.47 -17.93
CA ALA A 133 8.59 17.08 -17.52
C ALA A 133 9.91 16.56 -16.93
N ASN A 134 11.05 16.87 -17.56
CA ASN A 134 12.37 16.49 -17.05
C ASN A 134 12.71 17.19 -15.72
N ARG A 135 12.20 18.42 -15.51
CA ARG A 135 12.33 19.12 -14.23
C ARG A 135 11.51 18.42 -13.14
N LEU A 136 10.25 18.10 -13.42
CA LEU A 136 9.37 17.41 -12.49
C LEU A 136 9.93 16.02 -12.12
N VAL A 137 10.42 15.25 -13.09
CA VAL A 137 11.05 13.95 -12.82
C VAL A 137 12.28 14.09 -11.91
N ARG A 138 13.14 15.09 -12.16
CA ARG A 138 14.28 15.37 -11.27
C ARG A 138 13.83 15.69 -9.85
N GLU A 139 12.81 16.52 -9.69
CA GLU A 139 12.26 16.86 -8.37
C GLU A 139 11.68 15.64 -7.65
N ILE A 140 10.93 14.78 -8.34
CA ILE A 140 10.40 13.52 -7.78
C ILE A 140 11.56 12.62 -7.31
N VAL A 141 12.58 12.45 -8.14
CA VAL A 141 13.75 11.62 -7.82
C VAL A 141 14.51 12.19 -6.64
N ASP A 142 14.77 13.50 -6.63
CA ASP A 142 15.46 14.18 -5.54
C ASP A 142 14.66 14.09 -4.24
N ASN A 143 13.35 14.37 -4.25
CA ASN A 143 12.49 14.23 -3.08
C ASN A 143 12.53 12.79 -2.52
N ARG A 144 12.51 11.78 -3.39
CA ARG A 144 12.64 10.38 -3.01
C ARG A 144 14.01 10.06 -2.40
N LEU A 145 15.10 10.62 -2.93
CA LEU A 145 16.44 10.48 -2.34
C LEU A 145 16.54 11.13 -0.95
N HIS A 146 15.77 12.19 -0.70
CA HIS A 146 15.63 12.82 0.62
C HIS A 146 14.61 12.10 1.53
N GLY A 147 14.08 10.94 1.12
CA GLY A 147 13.15 10.14 1.92
C GLY A 147 11.70 10.66 1.95
N LYS A 148 11.34 11.59 1.06
CA LYS A 148 9.96 12.04 0.89
C LYS A 148 9.20 11.08 -0.02
N ASP A 149 7.91 10.92 0.26
CA ASP A 149 7.02 10.13 -0.60
C ASP A 149 6.70 10.87 -1.91
N ILE A 150 6.39 10.11 -2.95
CA ILE A 150 6.00 10.64 -4.26
C ILE A 150 4.56 11.15 -4.11
N MET A 151 4.32 12.42 -4.44
CA MET A 151 3.01 13.02 -4.26
C MET A 151 2.09 12.64 -5.43
N ILE A 152 0.81 12.46 -5.13
CA ILE A 152 -0.24 12.20 -6.14
C ILE A 152 -0.26 13.31 -7.20
N ALA A 153 -0.11 14.57 -6.76
CA ALA A 153 -0.06 15.73 -7.64
C ALA A 153 1.05 15.60 -8.68
N ASP A 154 2.24 15.11 -8.30
CA ASP A 154 3.37 14.93 -9.21
C ASP A 154 3.06 13.87 -10.29
N ILE A 155 2.39 12.77 -9.89
CA ILE A 155 2.01 11.68 -10.80
C ILE A 155 1.00 12.18 -11.84
N VAL A 156 -0.05 12.87 -11.39
CA VAL A 156 -1.09 13.42 -12.26
C VAL A 156 -0.52 14.51 -13.17
N GLN A 157 0.31 15.41 -12.64
CA GLN A 157 0.95 16.48 -13.41
C GLN A 157 1.87 15.90 -14.49
N LEU A 158 2.68 14.89 -14.15
CA LEU A 158 3.56 14.23 -15.11
C LEU A 158 2.75 13.57 -16.23
N ARG A 159 1.67 12.84 -15.89
CA ARG A 159 0.78 12.23 -16.89
C ARG A 159 0.16 13.29 -17.79
N ARG A 160 -0.34 14.38 -17.22
CA ARG A 160 -0.95 15.48 -17.98
C ARG A 160 0.02 16.11 -18.98
N ILE A 161 1.24 16.43 -18.55
CA ILE A 161 2.28 16.99 -19.42
C ILE A 161 2.60 16.02 -20.56
N CYS A 162 2.84 14.73 -20.24
CA CYS A 162 3.21 13.74 -21.24
C CYS A 162 2.08 13.42 -22.20
N ARG A 163 0.82 13.39 -21.73
CA ARG A 163 -0.37 13.20 -22.56
C ARG A 163 -0.58 14.36 -23.52
N THR A 164 -0.45 15.60 -23.05
CA THR A 164 -0.69 16.81 -23.85
C THR A 164 0.34 16.98 -24.97
N SER A 165 1.61 16.63 -24.70
CA SER A 165 2.72 16.87 -25.63
C SER A 165 3.25 15.62 -26.34
N GLY A 166 2.76 14.43 -25.99
CA GLY A 166 3.20 13.16 -26.57
C GLY A 166 4.65 12.76 -26.21
N ILE A 167 5.25 13.41 -25.22
CA ILE A 167 6.65 13.18 -24.84
C ILE A 167 6.83 11.95 -23.94
N ARG A 168 8.08 11.52 -23.83
CA ARG A 168 8.52 10.47 -22.91
C ARG A 168 9.56 11.04 -21.95
N VAL A 169 9.62 10.46 -20.76
CA VAL A 169 10.56 10.83 -19.70
C VAL A 169 11.36 9.63 -19.24
N SER A 170 12.55 9.87 -18.69
CA SER A 170 13.42 8.84 -18.13
C SER A 170 13.71 9.12 -16.66
N PHE A 171 13.58 8.09 -15.83
CA PHE A 171 13.82 8.17 -14.36
C PHE A 171 15.26 7.81 -13.96
N GLY A 172 16.20 7.89 -14.92
CA GLY A 172 17.61 7.53 -14.75
C GLY A 172 17.87 6.03 -14.58
N THR A 173 17.23 5.40 -13.59
CA THR A 173 17.38 3.96 -13.27
C THR A 173 16.05 3.22 -13.38
N GLU A 174 16.10 1.94 -13.75
CA GLU A 174 14.92 1.08 -13.83
C GLU A 174 14.21 0.93 -12.49
N ASN A 175 14.96 0.79 -11.40
CA ASN A 175 14.38 0.67 -10.06
C ASN A 175 13.57 1.92 -9.66
N THR A 176 14.03 3.11 -10.04
CA THR A 176 13.33 4.35 -9.72
C THR A 176 12.08 4.51 -10.57
N ARG A 177 12.17 4.19 -11.87
CA ARG A 177 11.01 4.09 -12.78
C ARG A 177 9.95 3.13 -12.23
N ASP A 178 10.36 1.91 -11.88
CA ASP A 178 9.47 0.87 -11.39
C ASP A 178 8.83 1.25 -10.05
N SER A 179 9.61 1.86 -9.15
CA SER A 179 9.11 2.35 -7.87
C SER A 179 8.10 3.47 -8.07
N PHE A 180 8.34 4.40 -8.99
CA PHE A 180 7.40 5.46 -9.34
C PHE A 180 6.11 4.86 -9.91
N TYR A 181 6.22 3.89 -10.82
CA TYR A 181 5.08 3.22 -11.41
C TYR A 181 4.26 2.44 -10.37
N ARG A 182 4.91 1.71 -9.45
CA ARG A 182 4.23 1.00 -8.35
C ARG A 182 3.44 1.94 -7.44
N VAL A 183 3.99 3.12 -7.11
CA VAL A 183 3.27 4.13 -6.33
C VAL A 183 2.09 4.71 -7.12
N SER A 184 2.27 4.90 -8.43
CA SER A 184 1.19 5.34 -9.32
C SER A 184 0.05 4.31 -9.40
N VAL A 185 0.38 3.03 -9.48
CA VAL A 185 -0.60 1.94 -9.41
C VAL A 185 -1.34 1.97 -8.08
N ASP A 186 -0.66 2.05 -6.95
CA ASP A 186 -1.31 2.11 -5.64
C ASP A 186 -2.25 3.32 -5.52
N PHE A 187 -1.83 4.49 -6.01
CA PHE A 187 -2.70 5.67 -6.12
C PHE A 187 -3.98 5.37 -6.91
N VAL A 188 -3.86 4.80 -8.11
CA VAL A 188 -5.02 4.48 -8.96
C VAL A 188 -5.95 3.47 -8.27
N LEU A 189 -5.42 2.40 -7.68
CA LEU A 189 -6.21 1.41 -6.96
C LEU A 189 -6.91 2.03 -5.73
N ASN A 190 -6.24 2.94 -5.02
CA ASN A 190 -6.85 3.68 -3.91
C ASN A 190 -8.00 4.58 -4.41
N MET A 191 -7.85 5.26 -5.56
CA MET A 191 -8.93 6.07 -6.14
C MET A 191 -10.15 5.22 -6.50
N CYS A 192 -9.95 4.03 -7.07
CA CYS A 192 -11.03 3.08 -7.38
C CYS A 192 -11.81 2.66 -6.13
N ASN A 193 -11.18 2.63 -4.96
CA ASN A 193 -11.83 2.24 -3.71
C ASN A 193 -12.74 3.33 -3.13
N HIS A 194 -12.55 4.61 -3.48
CA HIS A 194 -13.33 5.73 -2.94
C HIS A 194 -14.56 6.07 -3.80
N SER A 195 -14.67 5.54 -5.01
CA SER A 195 -15.85 5.69 -5.86
C SER A 195 -16.96 4.74 -5.41
N SER A 196 -17.82 5.20 -4.50
CA SER A 196 -18.97 4.44 -4.02
C SER A 196 -20.02 4.21 -5.12
N GLY A 197 -20.10 2.97 -5.62
CA GLY A 197 -21.35 2.25 -5.94
C GLY A 197 -22.31 2.80 -6.99
N ARG A 198 -22.02 3.89 -7.69
CA ARG A 198 -22.86 4.39 -8.79
C ARG A 198 -22.02 4.60 -10.02
N SER A 199 -22.57 4.22 -11.17
CA SER A 199 -22.03 4.29 -12.53
C SER A 199 -21.51 5.70 -12.88
N ILE A 200 -20.39 6.08 -12.29
CA ILE A 200 -19.63 7.27 -12.59
C ILE A 200 -18.43 6.75 -13.36
N SER A 201 -18.21 7.29 -14.56
CA SER A 201 -16.95 7.11 -15.27
C SER A 201 -15.85 7.60 -14.33
N LEU A 202 -15.18 6.67 -13.64
CA LEU A 202 -14.08 7.00 -12.75
C LEU A 202 -12.96 7.53 -13.63
N GLU A 203 -12.77 8.83 -13.62
CA GLU A 203 -11.77 9.49 -14.46
C GLU A 203 -10.67 10.11 -13.61
N ILE A 204 -9.43 9.80 -13.97
CA ILE A 204 -8.24 10.39 -13.39
C ILE A 204 -7.72 11.40 -14.41
N ASP A 205 -7.90 12.69 -14.12
CA ASP A 205 -7.58 13.77 -15.07
C ASP A 205 -8.29 13.62 -16.44
N GLY A 206 -9.53 13.12 -16.42
CA GLY A 206 -10.30 12.85 -17.64
C GLY A 206 -9.93 11.55 -18.36
N GLU A 207 -9.23 10.62 -17.71
CA GLU A 207 -8.83 9.32 -18.29
C GLU A 207 -9.41 8.14 -17.51
N ASP A 208 -9.83 7.08 -18.21
CA ASP A 208 -10.14 5.78 -17.60
C ASP A 208 -8.90 5.25 -16.84
N PRO A 209 -9.04 4.58 -15.69
CA PRO A 209 -7.91 4.15 -14.87
C PRO A 209 -6.92 3.24 -15.61
N ARG A 210 -7.41 2.40 -16.53
CA ARG A 210 -6.59 1.51 -17.36
C ARG A 210 -5.81 2.31 -18.40
N GLN A 211 -6.46 3.30 -19.02
CA GLN A 211 -5.81 4.22 -19.97
C GLN A 211 -4.75 5.07 -19.30
N PHE A 212 -5.03 5.59 -18.10
CA PHE A 212 -4.09 6.34 -17.28
C PHE A 212 -2.82 5.51 -17.01
N LEU A 213 -2.98 4.28 -16.50
CA LEU A 213 -1.85 3.41 -16.15
C LEU A 213 -1.05 2.92 -17.36
N ALA A 214 -1.71 2.58 -18.46
CA ALA A 214 -1.04 2.14 -19.68
C ALA A 214 -0.30 3.31 -20.35
N GLY A 215 -0.94 4.48 -20.41
CA GLY A 215 -0.33 5.68 -20.95
C GLY A 215 0.86 6.15 -20.11
N LEU A 216 0.74 6.14 -18.78
CA LEU A 216 1.84 6.46 -17.88
C LEU A 216 3.01 5.49 -18.05
N ALA A 217 2.75 4.19 -18.19
CA ALA A 217 3.79 3.19 -18.48
C ALA A 217 4.56 3.54 -19.77
N GLY A 218 3.83 3.88 -20.83
CA GLY A 218 4.42 4.34 -22.10
C GLY A 218 5.24 5.62 -21.96
N ASN A 219 4.76 6.60 -21.17
CA ASN A 219 5.46 7.87 -20.95
C ASN A 219 6.78 7.68 -20.20
N VAL A 220 6.85 6.77 -19.23
CA VAL A 220 8.06 6.52 -18.44
C VAL A 220 8.98 5.45 -19.06
N GLY A 221 8.62 4.91 -20.23
CA GLY A 221 9.37 3.88 -20.93
C GLY A 221 9.38 2.53 -20.20
N LEU A 222 8.25 2.14 -19.58
CA LEU A 222 8.04 0.81 -19.02
C LEU A 222 7.30 -0.07 -20.04
N GLU A 223 7.77 -1.30 -20.21
CA GLU A 223 7.14 -2.27 -21.11
C GLU A 223 5.72 -2.63 -20.65
N ASN A 224 4.77 -2.69 -21.59
CA ASN A 224 3.35 -2.94 -21.30
C ASN A 224 3.12 -4.25 -20.54
N ILE A 225 3.79 -5.35 -20.91
CA ILE A 225 3.64 -6.65 -20.24
C ILE A 225 4.09 -6.54 -18.78
N ARG A 226 5.21 -5.86 -18.55
CA ARG A 226 5.77 -5.65 -17.21
C ARG A 226 4.89 -4.72 -16.38
N ALA A 227 4.37 -3.66 -16.99
CA ALA A 227 3.44 -2.72 -16.37
C ALA A 227 2.13 -3.43 -15.95
N ALA A 228 1.53 -4.19 -16.86
CA ALA A 228 0.33 -4.98 -16.61
C ALA A 228 0.55 -5.98 -15.46
N ARG A 229 1.70 -6.66 -15.43
CA ARG A 229 2.06 -7.57 -14.33
C ARG A 229 2.17 -6.86 -12.98
N ILE A 230 2.70 -5.64 -12.93
CA ILE A 230 2.74 -4.84 -11.70
C ILE A 230 1.33 -4.51 -11.24
N VAL A 231 0.42 -4.15 -12.16
CA VAL A 231 -0.98 -3.88 -11.84
C VAL A 231 -1.68 -5.15 -11.32
N SER A 232 -1.59 -6.27 -12.04
CA SER A 232 -2.20 -7.54 -11.62
C SER A 232 -1.71 -8.00 -10.24
N ALA A 233 -0.40 -7.90 -9.98
CA ALA A 233 0.17 -8.22 -8.67
C ALA A 233 -0.34 -7.28 -7.56
N ALA A 234 -0.52 -6.00 -7.87
CA ALA A 234 -1.06 -5.02 -6.92
C ALA A 234 -2.55 -5.26 -6.63
N VAL A 235 -3.35 -5.58 -7.66
CA VAL A 235 -4.75 -6.00 -7.52
C VAL A 235 -4.83 -7.21 -6.59
N ALA A 236 -4.04 -8.26 -6.84
CA ALA A 236 -4.02 -9.46 -6.00
C ALA A 236 -3.62 -9.19 -4.54
N ALA A 237 -2.58 -8.38 -4.33
CA ALA A 237 -2.19 -7.96 -2.99
C ALA A 237 -3.33 -7.21 -2.28
N ARG A 238 -4.05 -6.35 -3.00
CA ARG A 238 -5.21 -5.61 -2.50
C ARG A 238 -6.38 -6.55 -2.19
N THR A 239 -6.70 -7.50 -3.08
CA THR A 239 -7.73 -8.53 -2.86
C THR A 239 -7.50 -9.27 -1.56
N ARG A 240 -6.28 -9.77 -1.35
CA ARG A 240 -5.90 -10.43 -0.09
C ARG A 240 -6.10 -9.52 1.12
N SER A 241 -5.58 -8.30 1.05
CA SER A 241 -5.66 -7.33 2.16
C SER A 241 -7.11 -6.99 2.50
N VAL A 242 -7.97 -6.81 1.50
CA VAL A 242 -9.38 -6.48 1.68
C VAL A 242 -10.13 -7.62 2.37
N PHE A 243 -9.92 -8.88 1.97
CA PHE A 243 -10.57 -10.01 2.65
C PHE A 243 -10.17 -10.13 4.11
N LEU A 244 -8.88 -9.95 4.41
CA LEU A 244 -8.41 -9.97 5.81
C LEU A 244 -8.95 -8.80 6.62
N GLN A 245 -9.04 -7.61 6.02
CA GLN A 245 -9.60 -6.43 6.68
C GLN A 245 -11.10 -6.58 6.92
N ALA A 246 -11.85 -7.04 5.91
CA ALA A 246 -13.29 -7.29 6.04
C ALA A 246 -13.56 -8.33 7.14
N TRP A 247 -12.77 -9.40 7.21
CA TRP A 247 -12.87 -10.37 8.30
C TRP A 247 -12.57 -9.76 9.67
N ALA A 248 -11.53 -8.93 9.77
CA ALA A 248 -11.19 -8.27 11.02
C ALA A 248 -12.30 -7.32 11.50
N LEU A 249 -12.91 -6.55 10.58
CA LEU A 249 -14.03 -5.65 10.87
C LEU A 249 -15.29 -6.41 11.27
N GLU A 250 -15.57 -7.52 10.59
CA GLU A 250 -16.70 -8.39 10.95
C GLU A 250 -16.54 -8.94 12.37
N MET A 251 -15.34 -9.39 12.73
CA MET A 251 -15.04 -9.86 14.09
C MET A 251 -15.13 -8.75 15.14
N GLN A 252 -15.02 -7.48 14.73
CA GLN A 252 -15.21 -6.30 15.59
C GLN A 252 -16.67 -5.85 15.68
N GLY A 253 -17.58 -6.46 14.91
CA GLY A 253 -18.99 -6.06 14.82
C GLY A 253 -19.25 -4.89 13.86
N GLU A 254 -18.23 -4.42 13.14
CA GLU A 254 -18.31 -3.32 12.17
C GLU A 254 -18.76 -3.83 10.79
N HIS A 255 -19.93 -4.46 10.75
CA HIS A 255 -20.45 -5.14 9.55
C HIS A 255 -20.56 -4.19 8.34
N SER A 256 -21.03 -2.96 8.55
CA SER A 256 -21.21 -1.99 7.47
C SER A 256 -19.87 -1.58 6.81
N GLU A 257 -18.80 -1.46 7.60
CA GLU A 257 -17.45 -1.19 7.08
C GLU A 257 -16.89 -2.41 6.34
N ALA A 258 -17.12 -3.61 6.86
CA ALA A 258 -16.73 -4.85 6.19
C ALA A 258 -17.38 -4.96 4.79
N LEU A 259 -18.67 -4.67 4.68
CA LEU A 259 -19.38 -4.63 3.39
C LEU A 259 -18.83 -3.54 2.46
N ALA A 260 -18.49 -2.35 2.97
CA ALA A 260 -17.89 -1.28 2.16
C ALA A 260 -16.53 -1.70 1.58
N HIS A 261 -15.70 -2.37 2.39
CA HIS A 261 -14.44 -2.95 1.93
C HIS A 261 -14.66 -4.01 0.84
N LEU A 262 -15.62 -4.93 1.03
CA LEU A 262 -15.95 -5.93 0.02
C LEU A 262 -16.51 -5.30 -1.27
N SER A 263 -17.32 -4.24 -1.16
CA SER A 263 -17.79 -3.47 -2.32
C SER A 263 -16.63 -2.91 -3.14
N SER A 264 -15.62 -2.36 -2.45
CA SER A 264 -14.46 -1.77 -3.12
C SER A 264 -13.69 -2.79 -3.96
N ILE A 265 -13.60 -4.06 -3.51
CA ILE A 265 -12.90 -5.09 -4.29
C ILE A 265 -13.74 -5.58 -5.49
N CYS A 266 -15.08 -5.55 -5.41
CA CYS A 266 -15.93 -5.80 -6.58
C CYS A 266 -15.61 -4.81 -7.70
N VAL A 267 -15.59 -3.50 -7.38
CA VAL A 267 -15.26 -2.43 -8.34
C VAL A 267 -13.86 -2.63 -8.91
N LEU A 268 -12.88 -2.99 -8.06
CA LEU A 268 -11.52 -3.21 -8.52
C LEU A 268 -11.42 -4.36 -9.53
N HIS A 269 -12.10 -5.49 -9.29
CA HIS A 269 -12.13 -6.63 -10.20
C HIS A 269 -12.96 -6.36 -11.46
N GLN A 270 -13.90 -5.40 -11.44
CA GLN A 270 -14.59 -4.95 -12.66
C GLN A 270 -13.68 -4.09 -13.55
N ILE A 271 -12.85 -3.22 -12.96
CA ILE A 271 -11.92 -2.36 -13.71
C ILE A 271 -10.69 -3.16 -14.19
N PHE A 272 -10.12 -3.98 -13.31
CA PHE A 272 -8.92 -4.77 -13.58
C PHE A 272 -9.20 -6.26 -13.37
N PRO A 273 -10.02 -6.90 -14.23
CA PRO A 273 -10.39 -8.29 -14.06
C PRO A 273 -9.15 -9.20 -14.12
N PRO A 274 -8.82 -9.92 -13.04
CA PRO A 274 -7.83 -11.00 -13.11
C PRO A 274 -8.30 -12.06 -14.10
N ARG A 275 -7.35 -12.71 -14.77
CA ARG A 275 -7.68 -13.87 -15.61
C ARG A 275 -8.21 -14.99 -14.71
N ASP A 276 -9.14 -15.76 -15.26
CA ASP A 276 -9.60 -17.00 -14.64
C ASP A 276 -8.39 -17.94 -14.42
N PHE A 277 -8.28 -18.52 -13.23
CA PHE A 277 -7.19 -19.43 -12.85
C PHE A 277 -5.81 -18.78 -12.95
N SER A 278 -5.71 -17.52 -12.52
CA SER A 278 -4.46 -16.76 -12.57
C SER A 278 -3.53 -17.11 -11.41
N PRO A 279 -2.20 -17.18 -11.65
CA PRO A 279 -1.24 -17.45 -10.57
C PRO A 279 -1.31 -16.39 -9.46
N GLU A 280 -1.70 -15.16 -9.79
CA GLU A 280 -1.93 -14.11 -8.80
C GLU A 280 -3.07 -14.45 -7.83
N MET A 281 -4.22 -14.92 -8.34
CA MET A 281 -5.36 -15.29 -7.49
C MET A 281 -5.11 -16.60 -6.73
N GLU A 282 -4.39 -17.58 -7.32
CA GLU A 282 -3.93 -18.77 -6.61
C GLU A 282 -3.06 -18.39 -5.39
N MET A 283 -2.15 -17.43 -5.56
CA MET A 283 -1.32 -16.92 -4.47
C MET A 283 -2.14 -16.17 -3.40
N VAL A 284 -3.25 -15.53 -3.77
CA VAL A 284 -4.19 -14.94 -2.80
C VAL A 284 -4.89 -16.04 -2.01
N ALA A 285 -5.40 -17.07 -2.68
CA ALA A 285 -6.08 -18.21 -2.05
C ALA A 285 -5.17 -18.93 -1.05
N LEU A 286 -3.99 -19.37 -1.47
CA LEU A 286 -2.96 -19.98 -0.60
C LEU A 286 -2.57 -19.06 0.54
N GLY A 287 -2.66 -17.77 0.29
CA GLY A 287 -2.45 -16.73 1.26
C GLY A 287 -3.49 -16.71 2.37
N LEU A 288 -4.76 -16.63 1.97
CA LEU A 288 -5.90 -16.56 2.88
C LEU A 288 -6.07 -17.87 3.65
N GLU A 289 -5.80 -19.03 3.05
CA GLU A 289 -5.84 -20.33 3.72
C GLU A 289 -4.95 -20.41 4.97
N LYS A 290 -3.85 -19.66 5.00
CA LYS A 290 -2.94 -19.60 6.17
C LYS A 290 -3.52 -18.80 7.33
N GLN A 291 -4.52 -17.96 7.08
CA GLN A 291 -5.04 -16.99 8.05
C GLN A 291 -6.54 -17.17 8.35
N LEU A 292 -7.28 -17.80 7.44
CA LEU A 292 -8.73 -17.97 7.50
C LEU A 292 -9.09 -19.46 7.34
N LYS A 293 -10.02 -19.91 8.18
CA LYS A 293 -10.63 -21.25 8.09
C LYS A 293 -11.57 -21.34 6.88
N PRO A 294 -11.85 -22.54 6.34
CA PRO A 294 -12.81 -22.70 5.24
C PRO A 294 -14.16 -22.04 5.52
N GLU A 295 -14.71 -22.19 6.74
CA GLU A 295 -16.02 -21.63 7.10
C GLU A 295 -16.01 -20.09 7.08
N GLN A 296 -14.88 -19.48 7.41
CA GLN A 296 -14.70 -18.02 7.39
C GLN A 296 -14.62 -17.49 5.96
N ARG A 297 -13.99 -18.24 5.06
CA ARG A 297 -13.90 -17.89 3.64
C ARG A 297 -15.27 -18.01 2.97
N GLU A 298 -16.05 -19.05 3.32
CA GLU A 298 -17.45 -19.19 2.90
C GLU A 298 -18.33 -18.05 3.42
N TYR A 299 -18.14 -17.63 4.66
CA TYR A 299 -18.85 -16.48 5.23
C TYR A 299 -18.54 -15.18 4.46
N LEU A 300 -17.27 -14.90 4.18
CA LEU A 300 -16.87 -13.75 3.36
C LEU A 300 -17.46 -13.82 1.95
N LEU A 301 -17.54 -15.01 1.35
CA LEU A 301 -18.17 -15.21 0.05
C LEU A 301 -19.65 -14.84 0.09
N ASN A 302 -20.38 -15.28 1.12
CA ASN A 302 -21.81 -14.96 1.28
C ASN A 302 -22.05 -13.46 1.44
N MET A 303 -21.20 -12.76 2.21
CA MET A 303 -21.27 -11.30 2.29
C MET A 303 -20.98 -10.63 0.95
N LEU A 304 -20.00 -11.13 0.21
CA LEU A 304 -19.62 -10.62 -1.11
C LEU A 304 -20.74 -10.77 -2.13
N VAL A 305 -21.51 -11.86 -2.08
CA VAL A 305 -22.72 -12.06 -2.90
C VAL A 305 -23.74 -10.95 -2.68
N GLY A 306 -23.91 -10.48 -1.44
CA GLY A 306 -24.82 -9.38 -1.13
C GLY A 306 -24.40 -8.02 -1.69
N VAL A 307 -23.12 -7.85 -2.06
CA VAL A 307 -22.54 -6.53 -2.39
C VAL A 307 -22.12 -6.40 -3.86
N CYS A 308 -21.63 -7.47 -4.50
CA CYS A 308 -21.15 -7.40 -5.89
C CYS A 308 -22.27 -7.47 -6.97
N GLY A 309 -23.54 -7.68 -6.59
CA GLY A 309 -24.65 -7.85 -7.55
C GLY A 309 -24.63 -9.21 -8.28
N GLU A 310 -25.42 -9.34 -9.36
CA GLU A 310 -25.61 -10.61 -10.08
C GLU A 310 -24.37 -11.05 -10.88
N GLU A 311 -23.63 -10.11 -11.47
CA GLU A 311 -22.40 -10.37 -12.22
C GLU A 311 -21.17 -10.38 -11.29
N ARG A 312 -21.04 -11.45 -10.50
CA ARG A 312 -19.90 -11.65 -9.61
C ARG A 312 -18.63 -11.95 -10.42
N PRO A 313 -17.51 -11.24 -10.18
CA PRO A 313 -16.22 -11.64 -10.75
C PRO A 313 -15.83 -13.04 -10.25
N LYS A 314 -15.74 -14.03 -11.15
CA LYS A 314 -15.33 -15.41 -10.83
C LYS A 314 -13.98 -15.46 -10.09
N SER A 315 -13.11 -14.52 -10.42
CA SER A 315 -11.81 -14.31 -9.77
C SER A 315 -11.88 -14.04 -8.26
N LEU A 316 -12.98 -13.51 -7.72
CA LEU A 316 -13.14 -13.32 -6.27
C LEU A 316 -13.43 -14.64 -5.54
N VAL A 317 -14.16 -15.54 -6.18
CA VAL A 317 -14.41 -16.90 -5.66
C VAL A 317 -13.11 -17.70 -5.66
N GLU A 318 -12.36 -17.60 -6.77
CA GLU A 318 -11.02 -18.18 -6.89
C GLU A 318 -10.06 -17.64 -5.83
N ALA A 319 -10.05 -16.32 -5.60
CA ALA A 319 -9.20 -15.68 -4.59
C ALA A 319 -9.49 -16.19 -3.16
N LEU A 320 -10.74 -16.57 -2.87
CA LEU A 320 -11.11 -17.21 -1.60
C LEU A 320 -10.69 -18.69 -1.53
N GLY A 321 -10.19 -19.28 -2.61
CA GLY A 321 -9.79 -20.69 -2.66
C GLY A 321 -10.97 -21.63 -2.45
N LEU A 322 -12.15 -21.22 -2.90
CA LEU A 322 -13.37 -22.01 -2.86
C LEU A 322 -13.62 -22.53 -4.28
N GLU A 323 -13.88 -23.83 -4.42
CA GLU A 323 -14.32 -24.36 -5.71
C GLU A 323 -15.71 -23.76 -6.00
N LEU A 324 -15.87 -23.13 -7.15
CA LEU A 324 -17.20 -22.93 -7.71
C LEU A 324 -17.80 -24.34 -7.80
N SER A 325 -18.75 -24.66 -6.92
CA SER A 325 -19.68 -25.74 -7.22
C SER A 325 -20.40 -25.31 -8.49
N VAL A 326 -19.86 -25.72 -9.64
CA VAL A 326 -20.58 -25.76 -10.89
C VAL A 326 -21.66 -26.81 -10.67
N ASP A 327 -22.73 -26.41 -9.99
CA ASP A 327 -24.01 -27.07 -10.11
C ASP A 327 -24.62 -26.52 -11.41
N ASP A 328 -24.05 -26.98 -12.53
CA ASP A 328 -24.78 -27.03 -13.79
C ASP A 328 -25.87 -28.10 -13.59
N GLY A 329 -26.95 -27.66 -12.97
CA GLY A 329 -28.20 -28.39 -12.99
C GLY A 329 -28.70 -28.45 -14.43
N ALA A 330 -28.78 -29.68 -14.93
CA ALA A 330 -29.45 -30.14 -16.15
C ALA A 330 -28.63 -30.22 -17.44
N GLY A 331 -27.73 -31.20 -17.48
CA GLY A 331 -27.52 -31.99 -18.69
C GLY A 331 -28.70 -32.96 -18.92
N ASP A 332 -29.22 -32.92 -20.15
CA ASP A 332 -29.81 -34.03 -20.90
C ASP A 332 -31.01 -34.80 -20.32
N HIS A 333 -32.23 -34.42 -20.74
CA HIS A 333 -33.33 -35.39 -20.84
C HIS A 333 -34.51 -34.98 -21.77
N TYR A 334 -34.28 -34.45 -22.99
CA TYR A 334 -35.36 -34.38 -24.00
C TYR A 334 -34.88 -34.52 -25.45
N GLU A 335 -34.31 -35.67 -25.80
CA GLU A 335 -34.39 -36.20 -27.18
C GLU A 335 -34.59 -37.73 -27.13
N ARG A 336 -35.75 -38.13 -26.62
CA ARG A 336 -36.34 -39.43 -26.94
C ARG A 336 -37.83 -39.40 -26.63
N SER A 337 -38.60 -38.79 -27.52
CA SER A 337 -40.03 -39.06 -27.75
C SER A 337 -40.53 -38.13 -28.86
N LEU A 338 -41.23 -38.71 -29.82
CA LEU A 338 -41.84 -38.13 -31.04
C LEU A 338 -40.91 -38.24 -32.27
N SER A 339 -40.93 -39.37 -32.99
CA SER A 339 -41.95 -39.79 -33.98
C SER A 339 -42.01 -38.88 -35.19
#